data_AF-A0A535HL96-F1
#
_entry.id   AF-A0A535HL96-F1
#
_cell.length_a   1.000
_cell.length_b   1.000
_cell.length_c   1.000
_cell.angle_alpha   90.00
_cell.angle_beta   90.00
_cell.angle_gamma   90.00
#
_symmetry.space_group_name_H-M   'P 1'
#
loop_
_entity.id
_entity.type
_entity.pdbx_description
1 polymer ?
#
loop_
_entity_poly.entity_id
_entity_poly.type
_entity_poly.pdbx_seq_one_letter_code
_entity_poly.pdbx_strand_id
1 'polypeptide(L)'
;MEVPVMSILSRAVAVMVLGLVGAGVPAAQAGTSGPSANACTLSAHVTLSPGISMTPTVGTIATHAPGTMTCTGVVNGATVTGPGPVVIKGTYGTGATLALQGGDTCVQGSGSAIVTASIPTTAGTQKITLYVETLALGNAGAAAGISPDGTRNGALFQFSPDRGEDCTTVPVTGIAVSSQALNIRSAG
;
A
#
# COMPACT_ATOMS: atom_id res chain seq x y z
N MET A 1 -28.03 -37.63 -19.76
CA MET A 1 -28.12 -36.54 -20.74
C MET A 1 -26.72 -36.07 -21.01
N GLU A 2 -26.28 -36.31 -22.23
CA GLU A 2 -24.93 -36.12 -22.74
C GLU A 2 -24.60 -34.64 -22.91
N VAL A 3 -23.36 -34.26 -22.56
CA VAL A 3 -22.78 -32.95 -22.88
C VAL A 3 -21.77 -33.18 -24.01
N PRO A 4 -21.96 -32.59 -25.21
CA PRO A 4 -21.09 -32.86 -26.35
C PRO A 4 -19.73 -32.18 -26.21
N VAL A 5 -18.69 -32.97 -26.50
CA VAL A 5 -17.31 -32.57 -26.74
C VAL A 5 -17.25 -31.87 -28.10
N MET A 6 -16.84 -30.59 -28.13
CA MET A 6 -16.61 -29.86 -29.37
C MET A 6 -15.11 -29.66 -29.59
N SER A 7 -14.48 -30.64 -30.23
CA SER A 7 -13.17 -30.53 -30.88
C SER A 7 -13.30 -29.61 -32.08
N ILE A 8 -12.59 -28.47 -32.10
CA ILE A 8 -12.42 -27.68 -33.32
C ILE A 8 -10.93 -27.57 -33.66
N LEU A 9 -10.64 -28.30 -34.72
CA LEU A 9 -9.46 -28.41 -35.54
C LEU A 9 -8.69 -27.11 -35.82
N SER A 10 -7.38 -27.23 -35.65
CA SER A 10 -6.30 -26.68 -36.47
C SER A 10 -6.70 -25.93 -37.74
N ARG A 11 -6.34 -24.65 -37.78
CA ARG A 11 -5.98 -23.97 -39.03
C ARG A 11 -4.56 -23.43 -38.90
N ALA A 12 -3.64 -24.12 -39.57
CA ALA A 12 -2.38 -23.56 -40.02
C ALA A 12 -2.63 -22.41 -41.02
N VAL A 13 -1.54 -21.73 -41.41
CA VAL A 13 -1.41 -20.64 -42.42
C VAL A 13 -1.41 -19.25 -41.76
N ALA A 14 -0.46 -18.34 -41.94
CA ALA A 14 0.65 -18.22 -42.90
C ALA A 14 1.86 -17.53 -42.23
N VAL A 15 3.06 -17.99 -42.59
CA VAL A 15 4.31 -17.25 -42.43
C VAL A 15 4.27 -16.07 -43.41
N MET A 16 4.21 -14.85 -42.89
CA MET A 16 4.38 -13.63 -43.69
C MET A 16 5.68 -12.95 -43.26
N VAL A 17 6.73 -13.22 -44.03
CA VAL A 17 7.99 -12.47 -44.01
C VAL A 17 7.71 -11.14 -44.70
N LEU A 18 7.78 -10.03 -43.97
CA LEU A 18 7.67 -8.70 -44.55
C LEU A 18 8.69 -7.73 -43.93
N GLY A 19 9.71 -7.42 -44.73
CA GLY A 19 10.30 -6.09 -44.90
C GLY A 19 10.91 -5.39 -43.68
N LEU A 20 12.22 -5.53 -43.50
CA LEU A 20 13.05 -4.52 -42.83
C LEU A 20 13.04 -3.22 -43.67
N VAL A 21 12.21 -2.25 -43.29
CA VAL A 21 12.38 -0.85 -43.69
C VAL A 21 12.77 -0.08 -42.45
N GLY A 22 14.04 0.35 -42.40
CA GLY A 22 14.60 1.16 -41.33
C GLY A 22 13.95 2.53 -41.30
N ALA A 23 12.92 2.67 -40.48
CA ALA A 23 12.47 3.97 -39.97
C ALA A 23 13.28 4.25 -38.71
N GLY A 24 14.12 5.29 -38.76
CA GLY A 24 14.83 5.81 -37.59
C GLY A 24 13.80 6.18 -36.53
N VAL A 25 13.64 5.31 -35.53
CA VAL A 25 12.83 5.58 -34.35
C VAL A 25 13.51 6.78 -33.67
N PRO A 26 12.83 7.92 -33.49
CA PRO A 26 13.38 8.97 -32.65
C PRO A 26 13.61 8.32 -31.29
N ALA A 27 14.87 8.29 -30.85
CA ALA A 27 15.20 7.86 -29.50
C ALA A 27 14.30 8.65 -28.57
N ALA A 28 13.32 7.98 -27.97
CA ALA A 28 12.52 8.55 -26.92
C ALA A 28 13.54 9.06 -25.90
N GLN A 29 13.64 10.38 -25.79
CA GLN A 29 14.46 10.99 -24.77
C GLN A 29 13.94 10.37 -23.48
N ALA A 30 14.80 9.59 -22.82
CA ALA A 30 14.58 9.19 -21.45
C ALA A 30 14.45 10.51 -20.71
N GLY A 31 13.21 10.96 -20.52
CA GLY A 31 12.91 12.12 -19.73
C GLY A 31 13.62 11.88 -18.43
N THR A 32 14.65 12.68 -18.19
CA THR A 32 15.31 12.72 -16.90
C THR A 32 14.18 12.93 -15.91
N SER A 33 13.86 11.86 -15.20
CA SER A 33 12.90 11.94 -14.13
C SER A 33 13.52 12.96 -13.18
N GLY A 34 13.00 14.19 -13.21
CA GLY A 34 13.40 15.25 -12.31
C GLY A 34 13.37 14.73 -10.87
N PRO A 35 14.15 15.32 -9.95
CA PRO A 35 14.49 14.78 -8.64
C PRO A 35 13.38 13.88 -8.10
N SER A 36 13.70 12.59 -8.12
CA SER A 36 12.81 11.47 -7.85
C SER A 36 11.96 11.72 -6.62
N ALA A 37 10.66 11.41 -6.77
CA ALA A 37 9.65 11.36 -5.72
C ALA A 37 10.23 11.04 -4.35
N ASN A 38 9.90 11.86 -3.34
CA ASN A 38 10.29 11.61 -1.96
C ASN A 38 9.95 10.16 -1.59
N ALA A 39 10.99 9.38 -1.35
CA ALA A 39 10.84 8.03 -0.84
C ALA A 39 10.77 8.13 0.68
N CYS A 40 9.61 7.79 1.23
CA CYS A 40 9.43 7.62 2.66
C CYS A 40 9.30 6.13 2.99
N THR A 41 9.92 5.69 4.06
CA THR A 41 9.65 4.39 4.68
C THR A 41 8.96 4.62 6.01
N LEU A 42 8.13 3.67 6.42
CA LEU A 42 7.39 3.72 7.67
C LEU A 42 7.60 2.43 8.43
N SER A 43 7.72 2.53 9.75
CA SER A 43 7.61 1.42 10.69
C SER A 43 6.74 1.84 11.86
N ALA A 44 5.73 1.04 12.20
CA ALA A 44 4.84 1.30 13.33
C ALA A 44 4.36 -0.02 13.94
N HIS A 45 3.94 0.03 15.20
CA HIS A 45 3.19 -1.06 15.84
C HIS A 45 1.77 -0.60 16.07
N VAL A 46 0.79 -1.38 15.61
CA VAL A 46 -0.63 -1.05 15.73
C VAL A 46 -1.39 -2.17 16.43
N THR A 47 -2.40 -1.78 17.19
CA THR A 47 -3.35 -2.66 17.84
C THR A 47 -4.63 -2.77 17.03
N LEU A 48 -5.20 -3.97 16.99
CA LEU A 48 -6.48 -4.30 16.38
C LEU A 48 -7.51 -4.54 17.49
N SER A 49 -8.68 -3.90 17.39
CA SER A 49 -9.79 -4.13 18.32
C SER A 49 -11.14 -4.24 17.60
N PRO A 50 -11.82 -5.42 17.65
CA PRO A 50 -11.31 -6.69 18.18
C PRO A 50 -10.08 -7.22 17.41
N GLY A 51 -9.52 -8.37 17.81
CA GLY A 51 -8.47 -9.02 17.02
C GLY A 51 -9.01 -9.64 15.72
N ILE A 52 -8.12 -9.94 14.77
CA ILE A 52 -8.45 -10.64 13.52
C ILE A 52 -8.14 -12.14 13.66
N SER A 53 -8.99 -12.99 13.09
CA SER A 53 -8.82 -14.45 13.06
C SER A 53 -9.22 -15.02 11.69
N MET A 54 -9.39 -16.34 11.59
CA MET A 54 -10.03 -16.96 10.42
C MET A 54 -11.53 -16.64 10.30
N THR A 55 -12.16 -16.14 11.36
CA THR A 55 -13.56 -15.69 11.32
C THR A 55 -13.63 -14.22 10.92
N PRO A 56 -14.48 -13.84 9.95
CA PRO A 56 -14.66 -12.47 9.53
C PRO A 56 -14.97 -11.55 10.71
N THR A 57 -14.23 -10.45 10.81
CA THR A 57 -14.38 -9.45 11.87
C THR A 57 -14.27 -8.03 11.32
N VAL A 58 -14.90 -7.09 12.03
CA VAL A 58 -14.82 -5.66 11.74
C VAL A 58 -14.36 -4.97 13.01
N GLY A 59 -13.48 -4.00 12.88
CA GLY A 59 -12.93 -3.32 14.04
C GLY A 59 -12.11 -2.09 13.72
N THR A 60 -11.29 -1.72 14.68
CA THR A 60 -10.47 -0.52 14.66
C THR A 60 -9.00 -0.86 14.70
N ILE A 61 -8.20 0.03 14.10
CA ILE A 61 -6.74 0.01 14.13
C ILE A 61 -6.27 1.29 14.83
N ALA A 62 -5.32 1.16 15.74
CA ALA A 62 -4.66 2.31 16.35
C ALA A 62 -3.19 2.02 16.64
N THR A 63 -2.31 2.98 16.40
CA THR A 63 -0.92 2.89 16.82
C THR A 63 -0.80 2.79 18.35
N HIS A 64 -0.07 1.78 18.84
CA HIS A 64 0.19 1.58 20.26
C HIS A 64 1.09 2.69 20.84
N ALA A 65 2.21 2.94 20.16
CA ALA A 65 3.16 4.01 20.43
C ALA A 65 3.63 4.60 19.08
N PRO A 66 3.89 5.92 18.99
CA PRO A 66 4.29 6.54 17.72
C PRO A 66 5.40 5.74 17.03
N GLY A 67 5.14 5.36 15.78
CA GLY A 67 6.12 4.73 14.92
C GLY A 67 7.12 5.75 14.38
N THR A 68 7.93 5.31 13.43
CA THR A 68 8.94 6.13 12.76
C THR A 68 8.67 6.18 11.26
N MET A 69 8.72 7.38 10.69
CA MET A 69 8.73 7.63 9.26
C MET A 69 10.06 8.26 8.87
N THR A 70 10.77 7.64 7.93
CA THR A 70 12.05 8.11 7.42
C THR A 70 11.87 8.51 5.97
N CYS A 71 12.06 9.79 5.68
CA CYS A 71 11.95 10.32 4.32
C CYS A 71 13.31 10.81 3.83
N THR A 72 13.51 10.75 2.52
CA THR A 72 14.63 11.39 1.83
C THR A 72 14.11 12.42 0.82
N GLY A 73 14.90 13.46 0.56
CA GLY A 73 14.54 14.50 -0.42
C GLY A 73 13.95 15.74 0.23
N VAL A 74 12.90 16.29 -0.38
CA VAL A 74 12.35 17.61 -0.05
C VAL A 74 10.85 17.51 0.18
N VAL A 75 10.39 17.88 1.38
CA VAL A 75 8.96 17.91 1.71
C VAL A 75 8.51 19.37 1.77
N ASN A 76 7.50 19.72 0.98
CA ASN A 76 6.98 21.08 0.78
C ASN A 76 8.09 22.14 0.71
N GLY A 77 9.04 21.93 -0.21
CA GLY A 77 10.15 22.85 -0.46
C GLY A 77 11.29 22.85 0.57
N ALA A 78 11.20 22.06 1.66
CA ALA A 78 12.25 21.97 2.68
C ALA A 78 12.93 20.60 2.71
N THR A 79 14.26 20.58 2.82
CA THR A 79 15.05 19.34 2.87
C THR A 79 14.78 18.58 4.15
N VAL A 80 14.54 17.27 4.05
CA VAL A 80 14.36 16.39 5.22
C VAL A 80 15.67 16.31 6.01
N THR A 81 15.59 16.48 7.33
CA THR A 81 16.76 16.48 8.23
C THR A 81 16.87 15.25 9.11
N GLY A 82 15.84 14.41 9.15
CA GLY A 82 15.86 13.18 9.94
C GLY A 82 14.52 12.44 9.96
N PRO A 83 14.47 11.31 10.70
CA PRO A 83 13.24 10.56 10.90
C PRO A 83 12.25 11.33 11.80
N GLY A 84 10.97 11.06 11.60
CA GLY A 84 9.86 11.71 12.28
C GLY A 84 8.84 10.73 12.86
N PRO A 85 8.06 11.10 13.88
CA PRO A 85 7.04 10.20 14.41
C PRO A 85 5.88 10.03 13.42
N VAL A 86 5.26 8.84 13.44
CA VAL A 86 4.03 8.54 12.69
C VAL A 86 2.98 7.85 13.55
N VAL A 87 1.72 8.21 13.33
CA VAL A 87 0.54 7.65 13.97
C VAL A 87 -0.44 7.19 12.90
N ILE A 88 -0.98 5.99 13.07
CA ILE A 88 -1.97 5.36 12.21
C ILE A 88 -3.23 5.12 13.05
N LYS A 89 -4.38 5.52 12.51
CA LYS A 89 -5.70 5.22 13.08
C LYS A 89 -6.65 4.85 11.96
N GLY A 90 -7.53 3.88 12.17
CA GLY A 90 -8.41 3.44 11.10
C GLY A 90 -9.41 2.37 11.51
N THR A 91 -10.03 1.78 10.51
CA THR A 91 -10.91 0.63 10.62
C THR A 91 -10.46 -0.48 9.68
N TYR A 92 -10.75 -1.71 10.05
CA TYR A 92 -10.55 -2.90 9.23
C TYR A 92 -11.89 -3.64 9.11
N GLY A 93 -12.05 -4.46 8.07
CA GLY A 93 -13.31 -5.16 7.78
C GLY A 93 -14.40 -4.25 7.21
N THR A 94 -14.07 -3.02 6.84
CA THR A 94 -15.05 -2.01 6.38
C THR A 94 -14.98 -1.73 4.88
N GLY A 95 -13.99 -2.25 4.18
CA GLY A 95 -13.77 -2.00 2.75
C GLY A 95 -14.43 -3.04 1.84
N ALA A 96 -13.76 -3.37 0.74
CA ALA A 96 -14.22 -4.33 -0.27
C ALA A 96 -14.57 -5.73 0.29
N THR A 97 -13.94 -6.15 1.39
CA THR A 97 -14.18 -7.45 2.05
C THR A 97 -15.52 -7.50 2.78
N LEU A 98 -16.06 -6.37 3.25
CA LEU A 98 -17.31 -6.34 4.01
C LEU A 98 -18.47 -6.95 3.20
N ALA A 99 -18.59 -6.54 1.94
CA ALA A 99 -19.64 -7.02 1.04
C ALA A 99 -19.44 -8.47 0.58
N LEU A 100 -18.19 -8.95 0.58
CA LEU A 100 -17.85 -10.29 0.08
C LEU A 100 -17.99 -11.39 1.14
N GLN A 101 -17.60 -11.08 2.39
CA GLN A 101 -17.47 -12.10 3.43
C GLN A 101 -17.82 -11.58 4.85
N GLY A 102 -18.34 -10.37 4.99
CA GLY A 102 -18.79 -9.83 6.28
C GLY A 102 -17.69 -9.26 7.18
N GLY A 103 -16.50 -9.02 6.65
CA GLY A 103 -15.37 -8.43 7.39
C GLY A 103 -14.02 -8.96 6.93
N ASP A 104 -12.98 -8.69 7.70
CA ASP A 104 -11.62 -9.17 7.41
C ASP A 104 -11.34 -10.49 8.11
N THR A 105 -10.49 -11.28 7.47
CA THR A 105 -9.86 -12.45 8.05
C THR A 105 -8.35 -12.30 7.98
N CYS A 106 -7.61 -13.23 8.58
CA CYS A 106 -6.15 -13.23 8.45
C CYS A 106 -5.63 -13.53 7.04
N VAL A 107 -6.47 -14.02 6.14
CA VAL A 107 -6.07 -14.29 4.75
C VAL A 107 -6.31 -13.06 3.88
N GLN A 108 -7.36 -12.30 4.16
CA GLN A 108 -7.76 -11.17 3.34
C GLN A 108 -8.39 -10.08 4.20
N GLY A 109 -7.94 -8.85 3.99
CA GLY A 109 -8.49 -7.69 4.69
C GLY A 109 -8.66 -6.46 3.81
N SER A 110 -9.55 -5.57 4.21
CA SER A 110 -9.68 -4.23 3.65
C SER A 110 -10.25 -3.26 4.66
N GLY A 111 -9.77 -2.02 4.60
CA GLY A 111 -10.11 -1.02 5.59
C GLY A 111 -9.63 0.36 5.19
N SER A 112 -9.87 1.34 6.04
CA SER A 112 -9.45 2.71 5.82
C SER A 112 -8.64 3.21 7.00
N ALA A 113 -7.68 4.09 6.73
CA ALA A 113 -6.82 4.65 7.75
C ALA A 113 -6.45 6.10 7.49
N ILE A 114 -6.19 6.81 8.57
CA ILE A 114 -5.57 8.12 8.60
C ILE A 114 -4.13 7.92 9.09
N VAL A 115 -3.17 8.29 8.27
CA VAL A 115 -1.75 8.29 8.60
C VAL A 115 -1.31 9.71 8.84
N THR A 116 -0.87 10.02 10.06
CA THR A 116 -0.34 11.34 10.43
C THR A 116 1.13 11.22 10.75
N ALA A 117 1.98 11.95 10.05
CA ALA A 117 3.43 11.98 10.28
C ALA A 117 3.93 13.40 10.54
N SER A 118 5.02 13.52 11.29
CA SER A 118 5.72 14.79 11.51
C SER A 118 7.16 14.66 11.07
N ILE A 119 7.53 15.26 9.93
CA ILE A 119 8.84 15.10 9.29
C ILE A 119 9.72 16.30 9.66
N PRO A 120 10.87 16.09 10.31
CA PRO A 120 11.86 17.15 10.50
C PRO A 120 12.43 17.63 9.16
N THR A 121 12.42 18.94 8.94
CA THR A 121 13.01 19.57 7.74
C THR A 121 13.87 20.77 8.12
N THR A 122 14.62 21.33 7.17
CA THR A 122 15.39 22.56 7.35
C THR A 122 14.52 23.78 7.68
N ALA A 123 13.23 23.76 7.34
CA ALA A 123 12.26 24.80 7.68
C ALA A 123 11.48 24.52 8.98
N GLY A 124 11.89 23.50 9.75
CA GLY A 124 11.20 23.02 10.94
C GLY A 124 10.39 21.74 10.68
N THR A 125 9.58 21.34 11.65
CA THR A 125 8.75 20.13 11.54
C THR A 125 7.56 20.35 10.62
N GLN A 126 7.43 19.53 9.58
CA GLN A 126 6.29 19.53 8.69
C GLN A 126 5.34 18.39 9.00
N LYS A 127 4.03 18.68 9.05
CA LYS A 127 3.00 17.68 9.34
C LYS A 127 2.35 17.21 8.04
N ILE A 128 2.24 15.89 7.88
CA ILE A 128 1.55 15.25 6.76
C ILE A 128 0.39 14.42 7.30
N THR A 129 -0.77 14.54 6.66
CA THR A 129 -1.94 13.71 6.92
C THR A 129 -2.36 13.05 5.62
N LEU A 130 -2.46 11.72 5.60
CA LEU A 130 -2.92 10.93 4.46
C LEU A 130 -4.18 10.17 4.84
N TYR A 131 -5.18 10.20 3.97
CA TYR A 131 -6.36 9.33 4.05
C TYR A 131 -6.18 8.20 3.05
N VAL A 132 -6.09 6.97 3.53
CA VAL A 132 -5.80 5.79 2.72
C VAL A 132 -6.86 4.73 2.86
N GLU A 133 -7.19 4.10 1.75
CA GLU A 133 -7.85 2.79 1.70
C GLU A 133 -6.77 1.72 1.64
N THR A 134 -7.04 0.58 2.25
CA THR A 134 -6.10 -0.53 2.38
C THR A 134 -6.72 -1.83 1.88
N LEU A 135 -5.88 -2.66 1.27
CA LEU A 135 -6.18 -4.03 0.91
C LEU A 135 -5.01 -4.90 1.37
N ALA A 136 -5.30 -6.01 2.02
CA ALA A 136 -4.31 -6.96 2.51
C ALA A 136 -4.62 -8.38 2.03
N LEU A 137 -3.56 -9.12 1.73
CA LEU A 137 -3.58 -10.55 1.39
C LEU A 137 -2.42 -11.23 2.13
N GLY A 138 -2.74 -12.17 3.02
CA GLY A 138 -1.76 -12.81 3.90
C GLY A 138 -1.07 -11.79 4.80
N ASN A 139 0.25 -11.66 4.71
CA ASN A 139 1.06 -10.74 5.51
C ASN A 139 1.52 -9.47 4.76
N ALA A 140 0.93 -9.23 3.58
CA ALA A 140 1.27 -8.10 2.73
C ALA A 140 0.01 -7.30 2.38
N GLY A 141 0.19 -6.02 2.08
CA GLY A 141 -0.91 -5.17 1.67
C GLY A 141 -0.47 -3.96 0.84
N ALA A 142 -1.47 -3.29 0.30
CA ALA A 142 -1.35 -2.05 -0.43
C ALA A 142 -2.26 -1.00 0.20
N ALA A 143 -1.75 0.22 0.30
CA ALA A 143 -2.50 1.40 0.70
C ALA A 143 -2.53 2.38 -0.48
N ALA A 144 -3.70 2.93 -0.76
CA ALA A 144 -3.89 3.97 -1.76
C ALA A 144 -4.73 5.09 -1.17
N GLY A 145 -4.30 6.34 -1.38
CA GLY A 145 -4.95 7.46 -0.72
C GLY A 145 -4.73 8.79 -1.41
N ILE A 146 -5.35 9.82 -0.83
CA ILE A 146 -5.28 11.19 -1.32
C ILE A 146 -4.88 12.09 -0.13
N SER A 147 -3.90 12.96 -0.33
CA SER A 147 -3.54 14.00 0.63
C SER A 147 -4.47 15.23 0.49
N PRO A 148 -4.50 16.14 1.48
CA PRO A 148 -5.39 17.31 1.44
C PRO A 148 -5.23 18.20 0.19
N ASP A 149 -4.07 18.16 -0.46
CA ASP A 149 -3.76 18.88 -1.70
C ASP A 149 -4.27 18.15 -2.97
N GLY A 150 -4.94 17.01 -2.83
CA GLY A 150 -5.43 16.20 -3.95
C GLY A 150 -4.39 15.26 -4.56
N THR A 151 -3.16 15.24 -4.04
CA THR A 151 -2.11 14.33 -4.52
C THR A 151 -2.47 12.88 -4.21
N ARG A 152 -2.33 11.99 -5.19
CA ARG A 152 -2.47 10.53 -4.99
C ARG A 152 -1.19 9.95 -4.40
N ASN A 153 -1.35 9.21 -3.33
CA ASN A 153 -0.28 8.53 -2.61
C ASN A 153 -0.54 7.03 -2.59
N GLY A 154 0.53 6.24 -2.57
CA GLY A 154 0.44 4.79 -2.50
C GLY A 154 1.65 4.19 -1.80
N ALA A 155 1.42 3.09 -1.09
CA ALA A 155 2.47 2.30 -0.46
C ALA A 155 2.14 0.82 -0.51
N LEU A 156 3.19 0.01 -0.65
CA LEU A 156 3.15 -1.40 -0.28
C LEU A 156 3.66 -1.52 1.15
N PHE A 157 3.02 -2.39 1.91
CA PHE A 157 3.38 -2.65 3.29
C PHE A 157 3.36 -4.15 3.59
N GLN A 158 4.12 -4.52 4.62
CA GLN A 158 4.11 -5.84 5.22
C GLN A 158 3.71 -5.70 6.68
N PHE A 159 3.15 -6.76 7.23
CA PHE A 159 2.87 -6.84 8.65
C PHE A 159 3.28 -8.19 9.23
N SER A 160 3.60 -8.18 10.52
CA SER A 160 3.89 -9.37 11.30
C SER A 160 3.06 -9.33 12.58
N PRO A 161 2.31 -10.40 12.90
CA PRO A 161 1.67 -10.54 14.20
C PRO A 161 2.67 -10.49 15.35
N ASP A 162 2.16 -10.12 16.54
CA ASP A 162 2.92 -10.21 17.77
C ASP A 162 3.19 -11.68 18.15
N ARG A 163 4.19 -11.87 19.02
CA ARG A 163 4.62 -13.21 19.43
C ARG A 163 3.48 -13.94 20.14
N GLY A 164 3.13 -15.11 19.61
CA GLY A 164 2.10 -15.99 20.19
C GLY A 164 0.72 -15.80 19.55
N GLU A 165 0.57 -14.87 18.62
CA GLU A 165 -0.63 -14.72 17.80
C GLU A 165 -0.47 -15.48 16.47
N ASP A 166 -1.50 -16.19 16.03
CA ASP A 166 -1.40 -17.11 14.88
C ASP A 166 -2.65 -17.22 14.00
N CYS A 167 -3.69 -16.42 14.28
CA CYS A 167 -4.98 -16.39 13.59
C CYS A 167 -5.87 -17.64 13.70
N THR A 168 -5.31 -18.79 14.05
CA THR A 168 -6.01 -20.08 14.05
C THR A 168 -6.47 -20.48 15.44
N THR A 169 -5.64 -20.21 16.44
CA THR A 169 -5.89 -20.49 17.86
C THR A 169 -5.90 -19.21 18.69
N VAL A 170 -5.05 -18.24 18.33
CA VAL A 170 -4.95 -16.94 19.02
C VAL A 170 -5.21 -15.82 18.01
N PRO A 171 -6.28 -15.02 18.18
CA PRO A 171 -6.54 -13.85 17.35
C PRO A 171 -5.37 -12.87 17.36
N VAL A 172 -5.12 -12.24 16.23
CA VAL A 172 -4.10 -11.20 16.08
C VAL A 172 -4.65 -9.88 16.59
N THR A 173 -4.05 -9.36 17.65
CA THR A 173 -4.42 -8.09 18.28
C THR A 173 -3.31 -7.04 18.16
N GLY A 174 -2.07 -7.45 17.86
CA GLY A 174 -0.95 -6.54 17.65
C GLY A 174 -0.17 -6.90 16.38
N ILE A 175 0.14 -5.90 15.57
CA ILE A 175 0.95 -6.10 14.36
C ILE A 175 2.04 -5.04 14.24
N ALA A 176 3.25 -5.48 13.93
CA ALA A 176 4.29 -4.63 13.40
C ALA A 176 4.05 -4.40 11.92
N VAL A 177 4.03 -3.13 11.48
CA VAL A 177 3.81 -2.70 10.09
C VAL A 177 5.10 -2.07 9.58
N SER A 178 5.50 -2.41 8.36
CA SER A 178 6.61 -1.77 7.64
C SER A 178 6.26 -1.48 6.19
N SER A 179 6.72 -0.35 5.65
CA SER A 179 6.57 -0.02 4.23
C SER A 179 7.94 0.11 3.53
N GLN A 180 8.02 -0.38 2.30
CA GLN A 180 9.26 -0.35 1.51
C GLN A 180 9.47 0.97 0.76
N ALA A 181 8.38 1.58 0.27
CA ALA A 181 8.38 2.91 -0.31
C ALA A 181 6.97 3.49 -0.29
N LEU A 182 6.81 4.63 0.37
CA LEU A 182 5.67 5.52 0.30
C LEU A 182 6.08 6.72 -0.55
N ASN A 183 5.43 6.87 -1.70
CA ASN A 183 5.62 8.04 -2.53
C ASN A 183 4.73 9.15 -2.00
N ILE A 184 5.33 10.09 -1.27
CA ILE A 184 4.64 11.33 -0.85
C ILE A 184 5.04 12.40 -1.85
N ARG A 185 4.16 12.73 -2.80
CA ARG A 185 4.39 13.94 -3.61
C ARG A 185 3.88 15.13 -2.81
N SER A 186 4.70 16.14 -2.61
CA SER A 186 4.20 17.46 -2.21
C SER A 186 3.71 18.16 -3.47
N ALA A 187 2.51 18.77 -3.44
CA ALA A 187 2.17 19.80 -4.42
C ALA A 187 3.30 20.85 -4.43
N GLY A 188 3.96 20.98 -5.58
CA GLY A 188 4.96 22.02 -5.83
C GLY A 188 4.30 23.35 -6.15
#